data_AF-A0A952DR90-F1
#
_entry.id   AF-A0A952DR90-F1
#
_cell.length_a   1.000
_cell.length_b   1.000
_cell.length_c   1.000
_cell.angle_alpha   90.00
_cell.angle_beta   90.00
_cell.angle_gamma   90.00
#
_symmetry.space_group_name_H-M   'P 1'
#
loop_
_entity.id
_entity.type
_entity.pdbx_description
1 polymer ?
#
loop_
_entity_poly.entity_id
_entity_poly.type
_entity_poly.pdbx_seq_one_letter_code
_entity_poly.pdbx_strand_id
1 'polypeptide(L)'
;MLRVIPCLGVQRAATTRLPAALVLLGDPDRRAAPGLELLRSLGLTGSEARLAKGLAAGRPLVESARSIGISHNTARAHLRSVFDKLQVRSQVELVRVLCEIKRVGSGFP
;
A
#
# COMPACT_ATOMS: atom_id res chain seq x y z
N MET A 1 4.78 -24.22 -9.56
CA MET A 1 4.94 -24.76 -8.19
C MET A 1 4.18 -23.84 -7.23
N LEU A 2 2.96 -24.21 -6.82
CA LEU A 2 2.15 -23.43 -5.88
C LEU A 2 2.20 -24.14 -4.52
N ARG A 3 2.72 -23.45 -3.50
CA ARG A 3 2.91 -24.00 -2.15
C ARG A 3 1.78 -23.48 -1.26
N VAL A 4 0.89 -24.38 -0.85
CA VAL A 4 -0.22 -24.09 0.07
C VAL A 4 0.29 -24.27 1.50
N ILE A 5 0.11 -23.25 2.34
CA ILE A 5 0.44 -23.29 3.77
C ILE A 5 -0.90 -23.30 4.53
N PRO A 6 -1.24 -24.37 5.26
CA PRO A 6 -2.47 -24.40 6.06
C PRO A 6 -2.26 -23.61 7.36
N CYS A 7 -3.12 -22.62 7.62
CA CYS A 7 -3.20 -21.94 8.91
C CYS A 7 -4.37 -22.51 9.73
N LEU A 8 -4.12 -22.78 11.01
CA LEU A 8 -4.99 -23.51 11.93
C LEU A 8 -5.80 -22.52 12.80
N GLY A 9 -7.13 -22.66 12.79
CA GLY A 9 -8.09 -22.12 13.80
C GLY A 9 -8.68 -20.74 13.50
N VAL A 10 -9.97 -20.43 13.73
CA VAL A 10 -11.06 -21.14 14.41
C VAL A 10 -12.42 -20.58 13.94
N GLN A 11 -13.44 -21.43 13.79
CA GLN A 11 -14.82 -21.28 14.31
C GLN A 11 -15.65 -22.53 13.92
N ARG A 12 -16.43 -23.04 14.87
CA ARG A 12 -17.18 -24.31 14.77
C ARG A 12 -18.44 -24.15 13.90
N ALA A 13 -18.61 -24.99 12.88
CA ALA A 13 -19.92 -25.51 12.48
C ALA A 13 -19.75 -26.80 11.65
N ALA A 14 -20.47 -27.84 12.09
CA ALA A 14 -20.84 -29.07 11.41
C ALA A 14 -19.72 -30.08 11.05
N THR A 15 -19.91 -31.29 11.56
CA THR A 15 -19.17 -32.51 11.27
C THR A 15 -19.49 -33.02 9.87
N THR A 16 -18.79 -32.54 8.85
CA THR A 16 -18.67 -33.27 7.58
C THR A 16 -17.36 -32.88 6.90
N ARG A 17 -16.50 -33.89 6.67
CA ARG A 17 -15.24 -33.77 5.94
C ARG A 17 -15.55 -33.39 4.48
N LEU A 18 -15.53 -32.09 4.18
CA LEU A 18 -15.41 -31.59 2.82
C LEU A 18 -14.13 -30.72 2.76
N PRO A 19 -13.39 -30.72 1.63
CA PRO A 19 -12.26 -29.83 1.44
C PRO A 19 -12.76 -28.38 1.44
N ALA A 20 -12.65 -27.70 2.57
CA ALA A 20 -12.97 -26.29 2.69
C ALA A 20 -11.75 -25.46 2.23
N ALA A 21 -11.89 -24.76 1.11
CA ALA A 21 -10.92 -23.77 0.66
C ALA A 21 -11.32 -22.39 1.21
N LEU A 22 -10.45 -21.78 2.02
CA LEU A 22 -10.61 -20.40 2.46
C LEU A 22 -10.17 -19.47 1.32
N VAL A 23 -11.13 -18.86 0.63
CA VAL A 23 -10.84 -17.81 -0.36
C VAL A 23 -10.87 -16.46 0.35
N LEU A 24 -9.70 -15.93 0.67
CA LEU A 24 -9.55 -14.52 1.08
C LEU A 24 -9.75 -13.65 -0.16
N LEU A 25 -10.99 -13.23 -0.40
CA LEU A 25 -11.32 -12.15 -1.33
C LEU A 25 -10.86 -10.82 -0.71
N GLY A 26 -9.56 -10.57 -0.80
CA GLY A 26 -9.04 -9.21 -0.73
C GLY A 26 -9.44 -8.52 -2.02
N ASP A 27 -10.27 -7.49 -1.93
CA ASP A 27 -10.69 -6.66 -3.05
C ASP A 27 -9.44 -6.17 -3.81
N PRO A 28 -9.10 -6.75 -4.98
CA PRO A 28 -7.82 -6.50 -5.65
C PRO A 28 -7.72 -5.05 -6.16
N ASP A 29 -8.88 -4.41 -6.36
CA ASP A 29 -9.02 -3.01 -6.74
C ASP A 29 -8.79 -2.06 -5.56
N ARG A 30 -9.07 -2.48 -4.33
CA ARG A 30 -8.68 -1.73 -3.12
C ARG A 30 -7.22 -1.98 -2.80
N ARG A 31 -6.34 -1.30 -3.54
CA ARG A 31 -4.92 -1.14 -3.18
C ARG A 31 -4.80 -0.45 -1.82
N ALA A 32 -4.78 -1.21 -0.73
CA ALA A 32 -4.79 -0.74 0.66
C ALA A 32 -3.57 0.12 1.05
N ALA A 33 -3.49 1.40 0.64
CA ALA A 33 -2.31 2.26 0.73
C ALA A 33 -1.61 2.24 2.12
N PRO A 34 -0.26 2.34 2.17
CA PRO A 34 0.48 2.31 3.44
C PRO A 34 0.00 3.39 4.41
N GLY A 35 0.08 3.08 5.71
CA GLY A 35 -0.25 4.01 6.79
C GLY A 35 0.65 5.26 6.75
N LEU A 36 0.10 6.41 7.15
CA LEU A 36 0.85 7.68 7.13
C LEU A 36 2.06 7.66 8.08
N GLU A 37 1.94 7.00 9.23
CA GLU A 37 3.03 6.87 10.19
C GLU A 37 4.20 6.05 9.64
N LEU A 38 3.92 4.97 8.92
CA LEU A 38 4.94 4.18 8.24
C LEU A 38 5.64 4.98 7.13
N LEU A 39 4.90 5.80 6.39
CA LEU A 39 5.51 6.67 5.38
C LEU A 39 6.40 7.74 6.02
N ARG A 40 6.00 8.28 7.18
CA ARG A 40 6.80 9.24 7.95
C ARG A 40 8.07 8.62 8.51
N SER A 41 8.03 7.36 8.95
CA SER A 41 9.23 6.65 9.42
C SER A 41 10.26 6.41 8.31
N LEU A 42 9.86 6.49 7.04
CA LEU A 42 10.76 6.48 5.87
C LEU A 42 11.37 7.87 5.57
N GLY A 43 11.18 8.86 6.45
CA GLY A 43 11.71 10.22 6.28
C GLY A 43 10.84 11.13 5.41
N LEU A 44 9.61 10.71 5.07
CA LEU A 44 8.69 11.57 4.32
C LEU A 44 8.04 12.63 5.22
N THR A 45 7.92 13.84 4.69
CA THR A 45 7.13 14.89 5.35
C THR A 45 5.64 14.54 5.31
N GLY A 46 4.82 15.21 6.13
CA GLY A 46 3.37 14.97 6.12
C GLY A 46 2.69 15.20 4.76
N SER A 47 3.19 16.14 3.96
CA SER A 47 2.65 16.40 2.61
C SER A 47 3.13 15.36 1.60
N GLU A 48 4.40 14.95 1.67
CA GLU A 48 4.96 13.87 0.85
C GLU A 48 4.28 12.53 1.13
N ALA A 49 4.07 12.19 2.41
CA ALA A 49 3.38 10.96 2.81
C ALA A 49 1.95 10.91 2.27
N ARG A 50 1.21 12.02 2.33
CA ARG A 50 -0.15 12.08 1.76
C ARG A 50 -0.14 11.94 0.24
N LEU A 51 0.81 12.56 -0.45
CA LEU A 51 0.99 12.41 -1.90
C LEU A 51 1.33 10.95 -2.27
N ALA A 52 2.32 10.36 -1.60
CA ALA A 52 2.75 8.97 -1.79
C ALA A 52 1.62 7.97 -1.51
N LYS A 53 0.81 8.22 -0.48
CA LYS A 53 -0.37 7.41 -0.16
C LYS A 53 -1.40 7.42 -1.30
N GLY A 54 -1.68 8.59 -1.88
CA GLY A 54 -2.57 8.72 -3.05
C GLY A 54 -2.06 7.93 -4.26
N LEU A 55 -0.76 8.07 -4.56
CA LEU A 55 -0.11 7.33 -5.64
C LEU A 55 -0.14 5.81 -5.41
N ALA A 56 0.11 5.35 -4.18
CA ALA A 56 0.05 3.93 -3.80
C ALA A 56 -1.36 3.34 -3.82
N ALA A 57 -2.40 4.19 -3.78
CA ALA A 57 -3.79 3.83 -4.01
C ALA A 57 -4.14 3.79 -5.52
N GLY A 58 -3.20 4.09 -6.41
CA GLY A 58 -3.41 4.12 -7.86
C GLY A 58 -3.95 5.44 -8.39
N ARG A 59 -4.08 6.49 -7.57
CA ARG A 59 -4.54 7.80 -8.04
C ARG A 59 -3.47 8.48 -8.89
N PRO A 60 -3.85 9.18 -9.97
CA PRO A 60 -2.91 10.01 -10.71
C PRO A 60 -2.37 11.16 -9.84
N LEU A 61 -1.19 11.68 -10.21
CA LEU A 61 -0.51 12.74 -9.46
C LEU A 61 -1.38 13.99 -9.32
N VAL A 62 -2.10 14.36 -10.38
CA VAL A 62 -2.98 15.55 -10.41
C VAL A 62 -4.13 15.41 -9.42
N GLU A 63 -4.75 14.23 -9.32
CA GLU A 63 -5.83 13.97 -8.38
C GLU A 63 -5.30 13.92 -6.94
N SER A 64 -4.14 13.28 -6.73
CA SER A 64 -3.47 13.26 -5.43
C SER A 64 -3.12 14.67 -4.96
N ALA A 65 -2.63 15.53 -5.85
CA ALA A 65 -2.34 16.94 -5.58
C ALA A 65 -3.59 17.73 -5.18
N ARG A 66 -4.67 17.57 -5.95
CA ARG A 66 -5.98 18.17 -5.64
C ARG A 66 -6.49 17.73 -4.27
N SER A 67 -6.36 16.44 -3.94
CA SER A 67 -6.85 15.89 -2.67
C SER A 67 -6.17 16.46 -1.42
N ILE A 68 -4.96 17.03 -1.57
CA ILE A 68 -4.21 17.66 -0.48
C ILE A 68 -4.09 19.18 -0.64
N GLY A 69 -4.80 19.78 -1.62
CA GLY A 69 -4.88 21.23 -1.81
C GLY A 69 -3.61 21.89 -2.37
N ILE A 70 -2.78 21.17 -3.13
CA ILE A 70 -1.55 21.73 -3.72
C ILE A 70 -1.60 21.80 -5.25
N SER A 71 -0.80 22.68 -5.83
CA SER A 71 -0.65 22.78 -7.28
C SER A 71 0.05 21.55 -7.86
N HIS A 72 -0.18 21.28 -9.15
CA HIS A 72 0.52 20.19 -9.85
C HIS A 72 2.05 20.41 -9.86
N ASN A 73 2.51 21.66 -9.97
CA ASN A 73 3.94 21.97 -9.92
C ASN A 73 4.55 21.65 -8.55
N THR A 74 3.87 22.03 -7.48
CA THR A 74 4.25 21.69 -6.09
C THR A 74 4.26 20.19 -5.87
N ALA A 75 3.27 19.47 -6.41
CA ALA A 75 3.22 18.02 -6.34
C ALA A 75 4.41 17.36 -7.05
N ARG A 76 4.84 17.88 -8.21
CA ARG A 76 6.07 17.41 -8.88
C ARG A 76 7.32 17.67 -8.06
N ALA A 77 7.42 18.82 -7.40
CA ALA A 77 8.54 19.13 -6.50
C ALA A 77 8.59 18.18 -5.30
N HIS A 78 7.46 17.94 -4.64
CA HIS A 78 7.36 16.93 -3.58
C HIS A 78 7.70 15.53 -4.08
N LEU A 79 7.21 15.15 -5.26
CA LEU A 79 7.50 13.84 -5.85
C LEU A 79 8.99 13.65 -6.11
N ARG A 80 9.69 14.69 -6.57
CA ARG A 80 11.15 14.67 -6.73
C ARG A 80 11.86 14.47 -5.39
N SER A 81 11.44 15.19 -4.36
CA SER A 81 12.00 15.01 -3.02
C SER A 81 11.74 13.60 -2.47
N VAL A 82 10.56 13.03 -2.73
CA VAL A 82 10.26 11.63 -2.38
C VAL A 82 11.19 10.66 -3.11
N PHE A 83 11.46 10.89 -4.40
CA PHE A 83 12.37 10.07 -5.19
C PHE A 83 13.78 10.10 -4.61
N ASP A 84 14.28 11.29 -4.26
CA ASP A 84 15.60 11.44 -3.65
C ASP A 84 15.67 10.78 -2.27
N LYS A 85 14.61 10.90 -1.45
CA LYS A 85 14.56 10.30 -0.10
C LYS A 85 14.47 8.78 -0.11
N LEU A 86 13.70 8.23 -1.04
CA LEU A 86 13.48 6.78 -1.15
C LEU A 86 14.40 6.10 -2.18
N GLN A 87 15.30 6.87 -2.80
CA GLN A 87 16.25 6.40 -3.81
C GLN A 87 15.58 5.67 -4.98
N VAL A 88 14.42 6.16 -5.41
CA VAL A 88 13.65 5.62 -6.55
C VAL A 88 13.71 6.60 -7.72
N ARG A 89 13.62 6.10 -8.95
CA ARG A 89 13.80 6.89 -10.17
C ARG A 89 12.50 7.20 -10.90
N SER A 90 11.39 6.56 -10.52
CA SER A 90 10.11 6.74 -11.20
C SER A 90 8.92 6.57 -10.26
N GLN A 91 7.77 7.11 -10.68
CA GLN A 91 6.51 6.92 -9.97
C GLN A 91 6.10 5.45 -9.91
N VAL A 92 6.39 4.68 -10.97
CA VAL A 92 6.10 3.23 -11.01
C VAL A 92 6.93 2.49 -9.97
N GLU A 93 8.21 2.81 -9.88
CA GLU A 93 9.13 2.23 -8.88
C GLU A 93 8.74 2.62 -7.46
N LEU A 94 8.39 3.89 -7.22
CA LEU A 94 7.83 4.35 -5.96
C LEU A 94 6.60 3.52 -5.56
N VAL A 95 5.63 3.36 -6.46
CA VAL A 95 4.41 2.59 -6.19
C VAL A 95 4.73 1.12 -5.90
N ARG A 96 5.72 0.52 -6.58
CA ARG A 96 6.18 -0.84 -6.30
C ARG A 96 6.74 -0.97 -4.88
N VAL A 97 7.69 -0.11 -4.50
CA VAL A 97 8.28 -0.11 -3.16
C VAL A 97 7.21 0.07 -2.08
N LEU A 98 6.28 1.01 -2.28
CA LEU A 98 5.16 1.22 -1.36
C LEU A 98 4.20 0.03 -1.29
N CYS A 99 4.07 -0.76 -2.37
CA CYS A 99 3.29 -2.00 -2.38
C CYS A 99 3.99 -3.18 -1.72
N GLU A 100 5.32 -3.20 -1.70
CA GLU A 100 6.10 -4.21 -0.97
C GLU A 100 6.05 -3.96 0.53
N ILE A 101 6.18 -2.70 0.94
CA ILE A 101 6.09 -2.27 2.35
C ILE A 101 4.72 -2.65 2.96
N LYS A 102 3.64 -2.62 2.16
CA LYS A 102 2.30 -3.08 2.58
C LYS A 102 2.28 -4.53 3.07
N ARG A 103 3.07 -5.43 2.45
CA ARG A 103 3.04 -6.87 2.76
C ARG A 103 3.59 -7.18 4.15
N VAL A 104 4.45 -6.31 4.68
CA VAL A 104 5.07 -6.48 6.00
C VAL A 104 4.16 -5.95 7.12
N GLY A 105 3.23 -5.04 6.81
CA GLY A 105 2.40 -4.33 7.80
C GLY A 105 1.07 -5.00 8.20
N SER A 106 0.73 -6.17 7.66
CA SER A 106 -0.51 -6.89 8.04
C SER A 106 -0.28 -8.07 8.99
N GLY A 107 0.86 -8.12 9.68
CA GLY A 107 1.19 -9.15 10.66
C GLY A 107 1.45 -8.58 12.06
N PHE A 108 0.48 -8.79 12.95
CA PHE A 108 0.54 -8.80 14.42
C PHE A 108 0.60 -7.49 15.23
N PRO A 109 0.02 -7.46 16.45
CA PRO A 109 -1.07 -8.27 17.02
C PRO A 109 -2.44 -7.55 17.04
#